data_AF-A0A2V6RH83-F1
#
_entry.id   AF-A0A2V6RH83-F1
#
_cell.length_a   1.000
_cell.length_b   1.000
_cell.length_c   1.000
_cell.angle_alpha   90.00
_cell.angle_beta   90.00
_cell.angle_gamma   90.00
#
_symmetry.space_group_name_H-M   'P 1'
#
loop_
_entity.id
_entity.type
_entity.pdbx_description
1 polymer ?
#
loop_
_entity_poly.entity_id
_entity_poly.type
_entity_poly.pdbx_seq_one_letter_code
_entity_poly.pdbx_strand_id
1 'polypeptide(L)' 'MTADLLLQAVVSGLLLGGVYGLVASGLSLVFGVLRIINFAHGAVMMLAMYTTYWLFTLAGIDPYLSIVVTGPLFFL' A
#
# COMPACT_ATOMS: atom_id res chain seq x y z
N MET A 1 29.62 4.87 20.45
CA MET A 1 29.22 5.57 19.20
C MET A 1 28.96 4.59 18.06
N THR A 2 29.92 3.76 17.63
CA THR A 2 29.68 2.77 16.55
C THR A 2 28.84 1.57 17.00
N ALA A 3 29.05 1.08 18.21
CA ALA A 3 28.25 -0.03 18.77
C ALA A 3 26.77 0.36 18.97
N ASP A 4 26.50 1.58 19.41
CA ASP A 4 25.14 2.12 19.57
C ASP A 4 24.41 2.22 18.23
N LEU A 5 25.09 2.69 17.18
CA LEU A 5 24.54 2.75 15.82
C LEU A 5 24.22 1.36 15.27
N LEU A 6 25.08 0.37 15.54
CA LEU A 6 24.86 -1.01 15.12
C LEU A 6 23.64 -1.60 15.84
N LEU A 7 23.51 -1.40 17.14
CA LEU A 7 22.35 -1.83 17.92
C LEU A 7 21.06 -1.18 17.39
N GLN A 8 21.08 0.14 17.13
CA GLN A 8 19.94 0.86 16.58
C GLN A 8 19.55 0.35 15.19
N ALA A 9 20.52 0.08 14.32
CA ALA A 9 20.26 -0.45 12.98
C ALA A 9 19.63 -1.84 13.02
N VAL A 10 20.10 -2.72 13.92
CA VAL A 10 19.53 -4.06 14.11
C VAL A 10 18.10 -3.97 14.63
N VAL A 11 17.84 -3.15 15.65
CA VAL A 11 16.49 -2.97 16.20
C VAL A 11 15.55 -2.37 15.16
N SER A 12 15.99 -1.33 14.44
CA SER A 12 15.19 -0.70 13.37
C SER A 12 14.91 -1.68 12.23
N GLY A 13 15.90 -2.48 11.85
CA GLY A 13 15.77 -3.52 10.83
C GLY A 13 14.80 -4.62 11.24
N LEU A 14 14.82 -5.05 12.51
CA LEU A 14 13.85 -6.02 13.05
C LEU A 14 12.43 -5.44 13.07
N LEU A 15 12.26 -4.17 13.45
CA LEU A 15 10.96 -3.52 13.44
C LEU A 15 10.38 -3.40 12.02
N LEU A 16 11.17 -2.88 11.07
CA LEU A 16 10.78 -2.81 9.66
C LEU A 16 10.53 -4.19 9.07
N GLY A 17 11.40 -5.16 9.34
CA GLY A 17 11.24 -6.55 8.93
C GLY A 17 9.97 -7.18 9.49
N GLY A 18 9.62 -6.88 10.74
CA GLY A 18 8.37 -7.31 11.36
C GLY A 18 7.14 -6.73 10.66
N VAL A 19 7.15 -5.44 10.33
CA VAL A 19 6.07 -4.80 9.55
C VAL A 19 5.92 -5.46 8.18
N TYR A 20 7.01 -5.64 7.43
CA TYR A 20 6.95 -6.30 6.12
C TYR A 20 6.56 -7.78 6.23
N GLY A 21 6.99 -8.47 7.29
CA GLY A 21 6.61 -9.86 7.57
C GLY A 21 5.10 -10.00 7.84
N LEU A 22 4.51 -9.07 8.58
CA LEU A 22 3.06 -9.04 8.80
C LEU A 22 2.29 -8.81 7.50
N VAL A 23 2.76 -7.89 6.64
CA VAL A 23 2.19 -7.66 5.31
C VAL A 23 2.25 -8.93 4.45
N ALA A 24 3.40 -9.59 4.40
CA ALA A 24 3.58 -10.83 3.65
C ALA A 24 2.72 -11.99 4.20
N SER A 25 2.56 -12.08 5.52
CA SER A 25 1.68 -13.05 6.18
C SER A 25 0.22 -12.84 5.76
N GLY A 26 -0.26 -11.59 5.76
CA GLY A 26 -1.61 -11.27 5.30
C GLY A 26 -1.86 -11.70 3.85
N LEU A 27 -0.91 -11.40 2.95
CA LEU A 27 -0.99 -11.82 1.55
C LEU A 27 -0.95 -13.35 1.38
N SER A 28 -0.11 -14.02 2.19
CA SER A 28 -0.01 -15.49 2.22
C SER A 28 -1.29 -16.13 2.73
N LEU A 29 -1.96 -15.55 3.72
CA LEU A 29 -3.25 -16.01 4.23
C LEU A 29 -4.36 -15.83 3.19
N VAL A 30 -4.40 -14.67 2.51
CA VAL A 30 -5.35 -14.39 1.42
C VAL A 30 -5.23 -15.46 0.34
N PHE A 31 -4.03 -15.71 -0.18
CA PHE A 31 -3.85 -16.69 -1.25
C PHE A 31 -3.91 -18.15 -0.77
N GLY A 32 -3.44 -18.43 0.45
CA GLY A 32 -3.40 -19.77 1.02
C GLY A 32 -4.78 -20.31 1.40
N VAL A 33 -5.69 -19.45 1.90
CA VAL A 33 -7.04 -19.86 2.30
C VAL A 33 -8.02 -19.75 1.14
N LEU A 34 -7.99 -18.66 0.37
CA LEU A 34 -9.01 -18.42 -0.67
C LEU A 34 -8.78 -19.25 -1.94
N ARG A 35 -7.57 -19.76 -2.19
CA ARG A 35 -7.18 -20.57 -3.38
C ARG A 35 -7.55 -19.97 -4.75
N ILE A 36 -8.03 -18.72 -4.79
CA ILE A 36 -8.47 -17.99 -5.97
C ILE A 36 -7.69 -16.68 -6.02
N ILE A 37 -7.10 -16.38 -7.17
CA ILE A 37 -6.34 -15.14 -7.39
C ILE A 37 -7.32 -14.05 -7.80
N ASN A 38 -7.44 -13.00 -6.99
CA ASN A 38 -8.21 -11.81 -7.35
C ASN A 38 -7.40 -10.93 -8.30
N PHE A 39 -7.60 -11.10 -9.62
CA PHE A 39 -6.98 -10.26 -10.66
C PHE A 39 -7.55 -8.84 -10.73
N ALA A 40 -8.73 -8.59 -10.13
CA ALA A 40 -9.36 -7.27 -10.16
C ALA A 40 -8.59 -6.25 -9.31
N HIS A 41 -7.82 -6.69 -8.30
CA HIS A 41 -7.09 -5.77 -7.42
C HIS A 41 -6.12 -4.84 -8.17
N GLY A 42 -5.36 -5.39 -9.12
CA GLY A 42 -4.45 -4.58 -9.95
C GLY A 42 -5.18 -3.65 -10.92
N ALA A 43 -6.28 -4.11 -11.51
CA ALA A 43 -7.10 -3.30 -12.41
C ALA A 43 -7.80 -2.13 -11.69
N VAL A 44 -8.34 -2.39 -10.50
CA VAL A 44 -8.97 -1.38 -9.64
C VAL A 44 -7.94 -0.35 -9.16
N MET A 45 -6.73 -0.78 -8.79
CA MET A 45 -5.65 0.15 -8.43
C MET A 45 -5.23 1.03 -9.60
N MET A 46 -5.07 0.48 -10.81
CA MET A 46 -4.80 1.25 -12.02
C MET A 46 -5.89 2.30 -12.27
N LEU A 47 -7.17 1.92 -12.18
CA LEU A 47 -8.29 2.85 -12.35
C LEU A 47 -8.26 3.97 -11.30
N ALA A 48 -8.01 3.66 -10.04
CA ALA A 48 -7.90 4.67 -8.98
C ALA A 48 -6.77 5.67 -9.29
N MET A 49 -5.59 5.20 -9.72
CA MET A 49 -4.46 6.06 -10.07
C MET A 49 -4.78 6.97 -11.26
N TYR A 50 -5.38 6.44 -12.33
CA TYR A 50 -5.79 7.26 -13.48
C TYR A 50 -6.89 8.26 -13.12
N THR A 51 -7.82 7.88 -12.25
CA THR A 51 -8.88 8.79 -11.81
C THR A 51 -8.30 9.95 -11.01
N THR A 52 -7.35 9.70 -10.10
CA THR A 52 -6.59 10.74 -9.41
C THR A 52 -5.82 11.63 -10.38
N TYR A 53 -5.15 11.03 -11.38
CA TYR A 53 -4.44 11.78 -12.42
C TYR A 53 -5.36 12.72 -13.20
N TRP A 54 -6.54 12.25 -13.61
CA TRP A 54 -7.49 13.06 -14.35
C TRP A 54 -8.16 14.14 -13.49
N LEU A 55 -8.43 13.86 -12.20
CA LEU A 55 -8.90 14.88 -11.26
C LEU A 55 -7.89 16.01 -11.09
N PHE A 56 -6.60 15.68 -11.02
CA PHE A 56 -5.55 16.70 -10.98
C PHE A 56 -5.47 17.45 -12.32
N THR A 57 -5.43 16.74 -13.44
CA THR A 57 -5.20 17.33 -14.77
C THR A 57 -6.37 18.18 -15.27
N LEU A 58 -7.62 17.77 -15.02
CA LEU A 58 -8.82 18.43 -15.54
C LEU A 58 -9.44 19.40 -14.53
N ALA A 59 -9.42 19.06 -13.25
CA ALA A 59 -10.08 19.84 -12.20
C ALA A 59 -9.09 20.58 -11.27
N GLY A 60 -7.78 20.38 -11.44
CA GLY A 60 -6.76 21.02 -10.59
C GLY A 60 -6.80 20.57 -9.13
N ILE A 61 -7.49 19.47 -8.82
CA ILE A 61 -7.65 18.98 -7.45
C ILE A 61 -6.32 18.38 -7.00
N ASP A 62 -5.85 18.84 -5.84
CA ASP A 62 -4.63 18.31 -5.24
C ASP A 62 -4.71 16.77 -5.07
N PRO A 63 -3.66 16.01 -5.47
CA PRO A 63 -3.68 14.56 -5.42
C PRO A 63 -3.94 13.99 -4.01
N TYR A 64 -3.52 14.67 -2.94
CA TYR A 64 -3.81 14.23 -1.58
C TYR A 64 -5.28 14.43 -1.21
N LEU A 65 -5.91 15.52 -1.68
CA LEU A 65 -7.36 15.71 -1.50
C LEU A 65 -8.18 14.71 -2.31
N SER A 66 -7.67 14.31 -3.48
CA SER A 66 -8.39 13.38 -4.36
C SER A 66 -8.66 12.02 -3.72
N ILE A 67 -7.87 11.62 -2.70
CA ILE A 67 -8.06 10.39 -1.92
C ILE A 67 -9.47 10.33 -1.28
N VAL A 68 -10.04 11.47 -0.91
CA VAL A 68 -11.40 11.54 -0.34
C VAL A 68 -12.45 11.05 -1.33
N VAL A 69 -12.20 11.19 -2.63
CA VAL A 69 -13.10 10.74 -3.70
C VAL A 69 -12.68 9.37 -4.22
N THR A 70 -11.41 9.18 -4.55
CA THR A 70 -10.93 7.95 -5.20
C THR A 70 -10.85 6.76 -4.25
N GLY A 71 -10.61 6.98 -2.95
CA GLY A 71 -10.64 5.94 -1.93
C GLY A 71 -12.01 5.26 -1.84
N PRO A 72 -13.09 5.99 -1.54
CA PRO A 72 -14.43 5.42 -1.49
C PRO A 72 -14.92 4.83 -2.81
N LEU A 73 -14.52 5.43 -3.95
CA LEU A 73 -15.00 4.99 -5.26
C LEU A 73 -14.47 3.61 -5.67
N PHE A 74 -13.25 3.25 -5.26
CA PHE A 74 -12.56 2.05 -5.75
C PHE A 74 -12.20 1.02 -4.67
N PHE A 75 -12.17 1.39 -3.39
CA PHE A 75 -11.67 0.52 -2.31
C PHE A 75 -12.67 0.23 -1.19
N LEU A 76 -13.90 0.75 -1.28
CA LEU A 76 -15.01 0.50 -0.33
C LEU A 76 -16.03 -0.50 -0.90
#